data_AF-A0A3N5TH72-F1
#
_entry.id   AF-A0A3N5TH72-F1
#
_cell.length_a   1.000
_cell.length_b   1.000
_cell.length_c   1.000
_cell.angle_alpha   90.00
_cell.angle_beta   90.00
_cell.angle_gamma   90.00
#
_symmetry.space_group_name_H-M   'P 1'
#
loop_
_entity.id
_entity.type
_entity.pdbx_description
1 polymer ?
#
loop_
_entity_poly.entity_id
_entity_poly.type
_entity_poly.pdbx_seq_one_letter_code
_entity_poly.pdbx_strand_id
1 'polypeptide(L)' 'MSPEILGLVSLASLFIFIFVGFPIAFTLLFLGLVTGYLGIGTVVFNLMTLQVYAIMNEQVLAAVPFFLFMGYILESSG' A
#
# COMPACT_ATOMS: atom_id res chain seq x y z
N MET A 1 -5.23 24.36 2.27
CA MET A 1 -3.95 24.45 1.53
C MET A 1 -4.27 24.19 0.07
N SER A 2 -3.60 24.84 -0.88
CA SER A 2 -3.82 24.49 -2.28
C SER A 2 -3.32 23.06 -2.54
N PRO A 3 -4.00 22.25 -3.38
CA PRO A 3 -3.62 20.85 -3.62
C PRO A 3 -2.18 20.69 -4.11
N GLU A 4 -1.68 21.68 -4.85
CA GLU A 4 -0.34 21.70 -5.43
C GLU A 4 0.73 21.77 -4.34
N ILE A 5 0.50 22.59 -3.30
CA ILE A 5 1.42 22.72 -2.16
C ILE A 5 1.46 21.41 -1.37
N LEU A 6 0.32 20.76 -1.16
CA LEU A 6 0.27 19.47 -0.47
C LEU A 6 1.03 18.38 -1.24
N GLY A 7 0.89 18.36 -2.58
CA GLY A 7 1.67 17.48 -3.45
C GLY A 7 3.17 17.74 -3.33
N LEU A 8 3.60 19.00 -3.38
CA LEU A 8 5.02 19.35 -3.30
C LEU A 8 5.64 19.00 -1.94
N VAL A 9 4.91 19.23 -0.85
CA VAL A 9 5.33 18.87 0.52
C VAL A 9 5.40 17.34 0.68
N SER A 10 4.44 16.60 0.13
CA SER A 10 4.48 15.13 0.13
C SER A 10 5.69 14.60 -0.64
N LEU A 11 6.03 15.20 -1.79
CA LEU A 11 7.19 14.79 -2.56
C LEU A 11 8.52 15.07 -1.81
N ALA A 12 8.65 16.26 -1.23
CA ALA A 12 9.85 16.61 -0.47
C ALA A 12 10.04 15.70 0.77
N SER A 13 8.95 15.42 1.50
CA SER A 13 9.01 14.53 2.67
C SER A 13 9.33 13.08 2.32
N LEU A 14 8.88 12.59 1.16
CA LEU A 14 9.25 11.26 0.66
C LEU A 14 10.77 11.11 0.51
N PHE A 15 11.45 12.10 -0.10
CA PHE A 15 12.91 12.06 -0.24
C PHE A 15 13.63 12.08 1.09
N ILE A 16 13.14 12.87 2.07
CA ILE A 16 13.72 12.90 3.42
C ILE A 16 13.65 11.51 4.07
N PHE A 17 12.49 10.84 4.03
CA PHE A 17 12.33 9.52 4.63
C PHE A 17 13.16 8.43 3.92
N ILE A 18 13.33 8.55 2.60
CA ILE A 18 14.21 7.65 1.83
C ILE A 18 15.67 7.82 2.28
N PHE A 19 16.15 9.05 2.46
CA PHE A 19 17.53 9.29 2.91
C PHE A 19 17.79 8.84 4.34
N VAL A 20 16.77 8.84 5.20
CA VAL A 20 16.84 8.23 6.54
C VAL A 20 16.96 6.70 6.47
N GLY A 21 16.59 6.08 5.35
CA GLY A 21 16.66 4.63 5.15
C GLY A 21 15.43 3.88 5.68
N PHE A 22 14.32 4.58 5.93
CA PHE A 22 13.09 3.94 6.39
C PHE A 22 12.41 3.19 5.23
N PRO A 23 11.83 1.99 5.45
CA PRO A 23 11.25 1.20 4.36
C PRO A 23 10.14 1.97 3.63
N ILE A 24 10.26 2.05 2.30
CA ILE A 24 9.43 2.93 1.47
C ILE A 24 7.92 2.66 1.60
N ALA A 25 7.52 1.41 1.84
CA ALA A 25 6.11 1.04 1.99
C ALA A 25 5.44 1.80 3.15
N PHE A 26 6.10 1.90 4.30
CA PHE A 26 5.56 2.61 5.46
C PHE A 26 5.57 4.13 5.25
N THR A 27 6.59 4.66 4.57
CA THR A 27 6.65 6.07 4.17
C THR A 27 5.45 6.44 3.31
N LEU A 28 5.15 5.63 2.29
CA LEU A 28 4.03 5.89 1.37
C LEU A 28 2.68 5.80 2.08
N LEU A 29 2.51 4.82 2.98
CA LEU A 29 1.30 4.70 3.78
C LEU A 29 1.10 5.93 4.65
N PHE A 30 2.12 6.35 5.40
CA PHE A 30 2.04 7.52 6.28
C PHE A 30 1.78 8.80 5.50
N LEU A 31 2.57 9.07 4.45
CA LEU A 31 2.38 10.27 3.62
C LEU A 31 0.99 10.28 2.98
N GLY A 32 0.56 9.17 2.39
CA GLY A 32 -0.73 9.08 1.72
C GLY A 32 -1.90 9.32 2.67
N LEU A 33 -1.82 8.83 3.91
CA LEU A 33 -2.84 9.09 4.92
C LEU A 33 -2.80 10.52 5.46
N VAL A 34 -1.63 11.07 5.76
CA VAL A 34 -1.51 12.42 6.31
C VAL A 34 -1.87 13.48 5.26
N THR A 35 -1.32 13.39 4.06
CA THR A 35 -1.60 14.37 2.99
C THR A 35 -3.00 14.16 2.42
N GLY A 36 -3.47 12.91 2.34
CA GLY A 36 -4.85 12.59 1.99
C GLY A 36 -5.85 13.15 3.00
N TYR A 37 -5.58 13.02 4.31
CA TYR A 37 -6.42 13.60 5.35
C TYR A 37 -6.46 15.13 5.26
N LEU A 38 -5.32 15.78 5.03
CA LEU A 38 -5.25 17.24 4.87
C LEU A 38 -5.92 17.75 3.58
N GLY A 39 -5.97 16.93 2.53
CA GLY A 39 -6.54 17.30 1.23
C GLY A 39 -8.04 17.04 1.12
N ILE A 40 -8.48 15.83 1.49
CA ILE A 40 -9.87 15.35 1.31
C ILE A 40 -10.57 15.00 2.62
N GLY A 41 -9.93 15.27 3.77
CA GLY A 41 -10.52 15.04 5.09
C GLY A 41 -10.69 13.56 5.43
N THR A 42 -11.76 13.24 6.15
CA THR A 42 -12.07 11.89 6.64
C THR A 42 -12.35 10.87 5.53
N VAL A 43 -12.62 11.32 4.30
CA VAL A 43 -12.87 10.46 3.14
C VAL A 43 -11.67 9.56 2.82
N VAL A 44 -10.45 10.00 3.16
CA VAL A 44 -9.22 9.21 2.97
C VAL A 44 -9.30 7.83 3.63
N PHE A 45 -9.95 7.73 4.80
CA PHE A 45 -10.06 6.46 5.52
C PHE A 45 -11.03 5.50 4.83
N ASN A 46 -12.12 6.02 4.25
CA ASN A 46 -13.02 5.22 3.44
C ASN A 46 -12.31 4.69 2.19
N LEU A 47 -11.50 5.53 1.53
CA LEU A 47 -10.70 5.13 0.36
C LEU A 47 -9.63 4.10 0.73
N MET A 48 -8.99 4.23 1.89
CA MET A 48 -8.04 3.24 2.42
C MET A 48 -8.73 1.89 2.60
N THR A 49 -9.91 1.86 3.25
CA THR A 49 -10.68 0.63 3.43
C THR A 49 -11.05 -0.01 2.09
N LEU A 50 -11.51 0.79 1.12
CA LEU A 50 -11.80 0.31 -0.23
C LEU A 50 -10.55 -0.28 -0.92
N GLN A 51 -9.39 0.37 -0.78
CA GLN A 51 -8.13 -0.11 -1.35
C GLN A 51 -7.70 -1.44 -0.73
N VAL A 52 -7.89 -1.63 0.58
CA VAL A 52 -7.60 -2.91 1.25
C VAL A 52 -8.48 -4.03 0.68
N TYR A 53 -9.78 -3.78 0.51
CA TYR A 53 -10.67 -4.77 -0.12
C TYR A 53 -10.29 -5.06 -1.58
N ALA A 54 -9.83 -4.05 -2.33
CA ALA A 54 -9.35 -4.26 -3.69
C ALA A 54 -8.15 -5.22 -3.71
N ILE A 55 -7.19 -5.04 -2.80
CA ILE A 55 -6.02 -5.93 -2.67
C ILE A 55 -6.45 -7.34 -2.27
N MET A 56 -7.47 -7.51 -1.42
CA MET A 56 -7.97 -8.85 -1.08
C MET A 56 -8.59 -9.61 -2.27
N ASN A 57 -9.05 -8.89 -3.28
CA ASN A 57 -9.61 -9.48 -4.50
C ASN A 57 -8.56 -9.74 -5.60
N GLU A 58 -7.28 -9.41 -5.35
CA GLU A 58 -6.21 -9.72 -6.29
C GLU A 58 -5.98 -11.23 -6.44
N GLN A 59 -5.97 -11.71 -7.69
CA GLN A 59 -5.78 -13.13 -7.96
C GLN A 59 -4.37 -13.59 -7.58
N VAL A 60 -3.41 -12.67 -7.48
CA VAL A 60 -2.03 -12.96 -7.02
C VAL A 60 -2.02 -13.52 -5.60
N LEU A 61 -2.87 -13.02 -4.70
CA LEU A 61 -2.95 -13.55 -3.33
C LEU A 61 -3.56 -14.96 -3.32
N ALA A 62 -4.52 -15.22 -4.20
CA ALA A 62 -5.09 -16.56 -4.38
C ALA A 62 -4.09 -17.56 -5.00
N ALA A 63 -3.09 -17.08 -5.76
CA ALA A 63 -2.06 -17.95 -6.33
C ALA A 63 -1.18 -18.62 -5.26
N VAL A 64 -0.99 -17.99 -4.09
CA VAL A 64 -0.15 -18.55 -3.00
C VAL A 64 -0.64 -19.90 -2.49
N PRO A 65 -1.90 -20.07 -2.04
CA PRO A 65 -2.39 -21.37 -1.59
C PRO A 65 -2.46 -22.39 -2.73
N PHE A 66 -2.77 -21.99 -3.97
CA PHE A 66 -2.76 -22.91 -5.11
C PHE A 66 -1.37 -23.40 -5.45
N PHE A 67 -0.35 -22.54 -5.36
CA PHE A 67 1.04 -22.93 -5.54
C PHE A 67 1.48 -23.94 -4.48
N LEU A 68 1.13 -23.70 -3.21
CA LEU A 68 1.40 -24.64 -2.12
C LEU A 68 0.67 -25.97 -2.32
N PHE A 69 -0.59 -25.93 -2.75
CA PHE A 69 -1.39 -27.12 -3.02
C PHE A 69 -0.79 -27.98 -4.14
N MET A 70 -0.35 -27.36 -5.23
CA MET A 70 0.36 -28.04 -6.30
C MET A 70 1.65 -28.70 -5.80
N GLY A 71 2.45 -27.98 -5.02
CA GLY A 71 3.68 -28.52 -4.42
C GLY A 71 3.42 -29.74 -3.54
N TYR A 72 2.38 -29.68 -2.70
CA TYR A 72 1.99 -30.79 -1.84
C TYR A 72 1.56 -32.05 -2.60
N ILE A 73 0.78 -31.90 -3.68
CA ILE A 73 0.39 -33.04 -4.53
C ILE A 73 1.63 -33.68 -5.17
N LEU A 74 2.54 -32.85 -5.70
CA LEU A 74 3.76 -33.34 -6.35
C LEU A 74 4.65 -34.12 -5.38
N GLU A 75 4.81 -33.61 -4.15
CA GLU A 75 5.54 -34.30 -3.08
C GLU A 75 4.90 -35.64 -2.70
N SER A 76 3.57 -35.72 -2.71
CA SER A 76 2.82 -36.94 -2.38
C SER A 76 2.79 -37.98 -3.51
N SER A 77 3.24 -37.62 -4.72
CA SER A 77 3.15 -38.46 -5.92
C SER A 77 4.44 -39.22 -6.26
N GLY A 78 5.54 -38.92 -5.57
CA GLY A 78 6.83 -39.62 -5.67
C GLY A 78 7.06 -40.55 -4.49
#